data_AF-A0A9E2M3A5-F1
#
_entry.id   AF-A0A9E2M3A5-F1
#
_cell.length_a   1.000
_cell.length_b   1.000
_cell.length_c   1.000
_cell.angle_alpha   90.00
_cell.angle_beta   90.00
_cell.angle_gamma   90.00
#
_symmetry.space_group_name_H-M   'P 1'
#
loop_
_entity.id
_entity.type
_entity.pdbx_description
1 polymer ?
#
loop_
_entity_poly.entity_id
_entity_poly.type
_entity_poly.pdbx_seq_one_letter_code
_entity_poly.pdbx_strand_id
1 'polypeptide(L)'
;MKRALIFSFILLCIFTGGNAFSQTFSDPFAPTFSSAAGDNVQFDFDVADSLADEFSIVHQIIYRDPAVNAWNLAEMTELYQVCSVYTYSATAEYVTTTSQFEWYNRSELDTVVVTQSPKNIGGTFPVPSYLLADLGADPTGDAEGTSASYLDITHCYGSYSDTKLYVRFENNGGGFPTSSGFTFFVYSVGIIDPDATDSIAYAFVYASVPLLIGPGLYKIDPADSSFSQIGNITTNISGNALSMSCNISDLTAQPGWSDWPPPSNLIVLAPVTATQSLSGMATNDWGKIAIFQPQSNLSDYSSNNAPTLSGASAVAGEGRLISASVTYTDTDNHLAVIRDFHVELDLHPMSACVKDYASGTLFETEVTVTSGGWYDYYFEFSDGAATVTTDIDSVYVDLQTYVAGDADGNGAVDIDDVVFLIQYIFASGPAPDPLESGDADCSGAIDIDDAVYLIAYIFSSGPTPCAL
;
A
#
# COMPACT_ATOMS: atom_id res chain seq x y z
N MET A 1 29.04 36.85 3.71
CA MET A 1 28.01 36.66 4.76
C MET A 1 26.56 36.95 4.32
N LYS A 2 26.26 37.04 3.01
CA LYS A 2 24.93 37.38 2.47
C LYS A 2 24.38 36.36 1.46
N ARG A 3 24.77 35.08 1.57
CA ARG A 3 24.26 33.99 0.70
C ARG A 3 23.96 32.68 1.45
N ALA A 4 24.17 32.63 2.77
CA ALA A 4 24.21 31.38 3.55
C ALA A 4 22.95 31.10 4.40
N LEU A 5 21.84 31.83 4.20
CA LEU A 5 20.62 31.69 5.03
C LEU A 5 19.38 31.21 4.27
N ILE A 6 19.42 31.19 2.93
CA ILE A 6 18.47 30.41 2.11
C ILE A 6 18.78 28.90 2.25
N PHE A 7 19.96 28.59 2.79
CA PHE A 7 20.58 27.27 2.82
C PHE A 7 20.25 26.41 4.01
N SER A 8 19.73 26.99 5.08
CA SER A 8 19.39 26.23 6.29
C SER A 8 17.95 25.75 6.31
N PHE A 9 17.20 25.96 5.23
CA PHE A 9 15.76 26.13 5.31
C PHE A 9 14.95 25.11 4.51
N ILE A 10 15.37 24.85 3.28
CA ILE A 10 14.99 23.63 2.57
C ILE A 10 15.68 22.42 3.24
N LEU A 11 16.86 22.65 3.83
CA LEU A 11 17.63 21.66 4.58
C LEU A 11 16.94 21.20 5.88
N LEU A 12 16.12 22.03 6.54
CA LEU A 12 15.45 21.59 7.77
C LEU A 12 14.33 20.56 7.49
N CYS A 13 13.72 20.62 6.30
CA CYS A 13 12.80 19.58 5.82
C CYS A 13 13.48 18.32 5.29
N ILE A 14 14.81 18.29 5.30
CA ILE A 14 15.65 17.16 4.87
C ILE A 14 16.31 16.46 6.08
N PHE A 15 16.29 17.03 7.30
CA PHE A 15 17.14 16.58 8.42
C PHE A 15 16.45 15.87 9.61
N THR A 16 15.19 15.41 9.50
CA THR A 16 14.63 14.46 10.48
C THR A 16 14.86 12.98 10.15
N GLY A 17 15.54 12.64 9.04
CA GLY A 17 15.97 11.27 8.75
C GLY A 17 17.24 11.24 7.91
N GLY A 18 18.32 10.68 8.44
CA GLY A 18 19.66 10.76 7.84
C GLY A 18 19.86 9.93 6.57
N ASN A 19 20.91 10.32 5.84
CA ASN A 19 21.59 9.67 4.71
C ASN A 19 20.97 9.89 3.32
N ALA A 20 21.84 10.31 2.38
CA ALA A 20 21.72 10.36 0.91
C ALA A 20 20.30 10.30 0.29
N PHE A 21 19.96 11.33 -0.50
CA PHE A 21 18.74 11.37 -1.33
C PHE A 21 18.56 10.15 -2.25
N SER A 22 19.64 9.44 -2.57
CA SER A 22 19.60 8.15 -3.26
C SER A 22 19.03 7.05 -2.35
N GLN A 23 17.71 6.88 -2.38
CA GLN A 23 17.04 5.66 -1.94
C GLN A 23 16.40 4.99 -3.16
N THR A 24 16.48 3.66 -3.25
CA THR A 24 15.68 2.92 -4.23
C THR A 24 14.22 2.98 -3.77
N PHE A 25 13.40 3.78 -4.43
CA PHE A 25 11.96 3.78 -4.21
C PHE A 25 11.35 2.67 -5.07
N SER A 26 10.78 1.65 -4.41
CA SER A 26 9.86 0.73 -5.09
C SER A 26 8.61 1.48 -5.51
N ASP A 27 7.96 1.05 -6.60
CA ASP A 27 6.66 1.61 -6.99
C ASP A 27 5.69 1.44 -5.80
N PRO A 28 5.20 2.55 -5.21
CA PRO A 28 4.43 2.49 -3.98
C PRO A 28 3.06 1.87 -4.18
N PHE A 29 2.63 1.69 -5.43
CA PHE A 29 1.34 1.14 -5.80
C PHE A 29 1.45 -0.18 -6.55
N ALA A 30 2.59 -0.88 -6.47
CA ALA A 30 2.78 -2.14 -7.17
C ALA A 30 2.88 -3.34 -6.22
N PRO A 31 2.19 -4.45 -6.54
CA PRO A 31 1.21 -4.58 -7.61
C PRO A 31 -0.19 -4.02 -7.25
N THR A 32 -0.91 -3.46 -8.23
CA THR A 32 -2.35 -3.13 -8.14
C THR A 32 -3.10 -3.79 -9.30
N PHE A 33 -4.28 -4.33 -9.03
CA PHE A 33 -5.12 -5.00 -10.02
C PHE A 33 -6.57 -4.53 -9.96
N SER A 34 -7.31 -4.77 -11.05
CA SER A 34 -8.76 -4.61 -11.10
C SER A 34 -9.42 -5.89 -11.59
N SER A 35 -10.67 -6.10 -11.20
CA SER A 35 -11.53 -7.13 -11.79
C SER A 35 -11.86 -6.82 -13.25
N ALA A 36 -12.45 -7.79 -13.95
CA ALA A 36 -13.17 -7.55 -15.20
C ALA A 36 -14.40 -6.65 -14.96
N ALA A 37 -15.01 -6.13 -16.04
CA ALA A 37 -16.24 -5.34 -15.90
C ALA A 37 -17.42 -6.18 -15.42
N GLY A 38 -17.93 -5.83 -14.25
CA GLY A 38 -19.27 -6.16 -13.77
C GLY A 38 -20.05 -4.88 -13.43
N ASP A 39 -21.19 -5.02 -12.75
CA ASP A 39 -21.92 -3.87 -12.17
C ASP A 39 -21.05 -3.10 -11.14
N ASN A 40 -20.06 -3.78 -10.58
CA ASN A 40 -19.02 -3.24 -9.72
C ASN A 40 -17.64 -3.68 -10.25
N VAL A 41 -16.63 -2.83 -10.08
CA VAL A 41 -15.22 -3.19 -10.30
C VAL A 41 -14.52 -3.27 -8.95
N GLN A 42 -13.83 -4.38 -8.69
CA GLN A 42 -13.03 -4.56 -7.50
C GLN A 42 -11.57 -4.25 -7.78
N PHE A 43 -10.90 -3.61 -6.82
CA PHE A 43 -9.48 -3.25 -6.87
C PHE A 43 -8.75 -3.89 -5.72
N ASP A 44 -7.62 -4.52 -5.98
CA ASP A 44 -6.70 -5.02 -4.96
C ASP A 44 -5.35 -4.34 -5.08
N PHE A 45 -4.78 -3.95 -3.95
CA PHE A 45 -3.50 -3.26 -3.83
C PHE A 45 -2.66 -3.89 -2.71
N ASP A 46 -1.39 -4.15 -2.99
CA ASP A 46 -0.46 -4.81 -2.07
C ASP A 46 0.51 -3.84 -1.40
N VAL A 47 0.65 -3.98 -0.09
CA VAL A 47 1.64 -3.27 0.73
C VAL A 47 2.57 -4.30 1.37
N ALA A 48 3.86 -4.25 1.01
CA ALA A 48 4.86 -5.25 1.40
C ALA A 48 5.78 -4.84 2.58
N ASP A 49 5.59 -3.65 3.16
CA ASP A 49 6.51 -3.08 4.18
C ASP A 49 5.74 -2.38 5.33
N SER A 50 6.48 -1.88 6.34
CA SER A 50 6.03 -1.26 7.59
C SER A 50 5.09 -0.05 7.45
N LEU A 51 4.75 0.37 6.23
CA LEU A 51 3.65 1.31 5.98
C LEU A 51 2.32 0.75 6.54
N ALA A 52 2.14 -0.57 6.59
CA ALA A 52 0.97 -1.20 7.21
C ALA A 52 0.95 -1.10 8.75
N ASP A 53 2.09 -0.87 9.42
CA ASP A 53 2.16 -0.75 10.88
C ASP A 53 1.68 0.63 11.40
N GLU A 54 1.45 1.59 10.49
CA GLU A 54 0.81 2.87 10.81
C GLU A 54 -0.70 2.77 10.58
N PHE A 55 -1.45 2.48 11.66
CA PHE A 55 -2.93 2.41 11.68
C PHE A 55 -3.68 3.69 11.23
N SER A 56 -2.97 4.75 10.84
CA SER A 56 -3.53 6.02 10.38
C SER A 56 -3.47 6.22 8.87
N ILE A 57 -2.87 5.31 8.10
CA ILE A 57 -2.85 5.46 6.63
C ILE A 57 -4.25 5.18 6.07
N VAL A 58 -4.73 6.10 5.24
CA VAL A 58 -5.96 5.92 4.47
C VAL A 58 -5.59 5.60 3.03
N HIS A 59 -5.91 4.40 2.58
CA HIS A 59 -5.76 3.95 1.20
C HIS A 59 -7.04 4.20 0.41
N GLN A 60 -6.92 4.74 -0.79
CA GLN A 60 -8.04 5.13 -1.63
C GLN A 60 -7.78 4.80 -3.08
N ILE A 61 -8.82 4.33 -3.76
CA ILE A 61 -8.90 4.31 -5.22
C ILE A 61 -9.72 5.52 -5.67
N ILE A 62 -9.17 6.31 -6.58
CA ILE A 62 -9.85 7.45 -7.19
C ILE A 62 -10.19 7.07 -8.62
N TYR A 63 -11.46 7.20 -9.02
CA TYR A 63 -11.94 6.62 -10.29
C TYR A 63 -13.02 7.44 -10.99
N ARG A 64 -13.16 7.25 -12.31
CA ARG A 64 -14.21 7.85 -13.15
C ARG A 64 -14.44 7.12 -14.47
N ASP A 65 -15.58 7.41 -15.09
CA ASP A 65 -15.72 7.30 -16.55
C ASP A 65 -14.94 8.47 -17.19
N PRO A 66 -14.00 8.22 -18.13
CA PRO A 66 -13.23 9.27 -18.80
C PRO A 66 -14.07 10.36 -19.49
N ALA A 67 -15.33 10.04 -19.86
CA ALA A 67 -16.26 11.00 -20.43
C ALA A 67 -16.85 12.00 -19.41
N VAL A 68 -16.66 11.75 -18.10
CA VAL A 68 -17.21 12.54 -16.99
C VAL A 68 -16.10 13.36 -16.33
N ASN A 69 -16.32 14.67 -16.18
CA ASN A 69 -15.37 15.60 -15.55
C ASN A 69 -15.50 15.63 -14.02
N ALA A 70 -15.65 14.47 -13.38
CA ALA A 70 -15.77 14.33 -11.93
C ALA A 70 -15.17 12.99 -11.49
N TRP A 71 -14.47 13.01 -10.36
CA TRP A 71 -13.89 11.83 -9.73
C TRP A 71 -14.78 11.34 -8.60
N ASN A 72 -14.89 10.03 -8.49
CA ASN A 72 -15.38 9.34 -7.31
C ASN A 72 -14.18 8.76 -6.53
N LEU A 73 -14.41 8.39 -5.29
CA LEU A 73 -13.42 7.73 -4.45
C LEU A 73 -14.05 6.53 -3.74
N ALA A 74 -13.25 5.51 -3.50
CA ALA A 74 -13.57 4.44 -2.56
C ALA A 74 -12.37 4.20 -1.65
N GLU A 75 -12.62 4.15 -0.34
CA GLU A 75 -11.61 3.79 0.65
C GLU A 75 -11.36 2.28 0.57
N MET A 76 -10.09 1.88 0.73
CA MET A 76 -9.70 0.48 0.71
C MET A 76 -9.59 -0.07 2.13
N THR A 77 -10.00 -1.32 2.31
CA THR A 77 -9.91 -2.04 3.59
C THR A 77 -8.98 -3.24 3.47
N GLU A 78 -8.26 -3.58 4.53
CA GLU A 78 -7.46 -4.81 4.57
C GLU A 78 -8.35 -6.03 4.30
N LEU A 79 -7.90 -6.87 3.37
CA LEU A 79 -8.61 -8.04 2.89
C LEU A 79 -8.01 -9.32 3.48
N TYR A 80 -6.68 -9.48 3.36
CA TYR A 80 -5.91 -10.56 4.02
C TYR A 80 -4.42 -10.21 4.09
N GLN A 81 -3.69 -10.95 4.92
CA GLN A 81 -2.23 -10.88 5.02
C GLN A 81 -1.61 -12.27 4.79
N VAL A 82 -0.63 -12.35 3.89
CA VAL A 82 0.16 -13.57 3.63
C VAL A 82 1.58 -13.19 3.17
N CYS A 83 2.60 -13.97 3.50
CA CYS A 83 3.99 -13.69 3.12
C CYS A 83 4.51 -12.28 3.50
N SER A 84 4.05 -11.72 4.63
CA SER A 84 4.35 -10.34 5.04
C SER A 84 3.82 -9.25 4.07
N VAL A 85 2.90 -9.60 3.18
CA VAL A 85 2.19 -8.66 2.31
C VAL A 85 0.75 -8.49 2.80
N TYR A 86 0.34 -7.24 2.98
CA TYR A 86 -1.03 -6.86 3.25
C TYR A 86 -1.74 -6.55 1.93
N THR A 87 -2.86 -7.22 1.68
CA THR A 87 -3.70 -6.93 0.50
C THR A 87 -4.87 -6.06 0.95
N TYR A 88 -5.03 -4.89 0.34
CA TYR A 88 -6.16 -4.00 0.54
C TYR A 88 -7.13 -4.10 -0.64
N SER A 89 -8.42 -3.99 -0.38
CA SER A 89 -9.45 -4.06 -1.42
C SER A 89 -10.45 -2.91 -1.34
N ALA A 90 -10.93 -2.48 -2.51
CA ALA A 90 -12.06 -1.56 -2.63
C ALA A 90 -12.98 -1.99 -3.75
N THR A 91 -14.26 -1.64 -3.62
CA THR A 91 -15.25 -1.80 -4.68
C THR A 91 -15.65 -0.43 -5.20
N ALA A 92 -15.56 -0.24 -6.51
CA ALA A 92 -16.08 0.93 -7.20
C ALA A 92 -17.36 0.56 -7.95
N GLU A 93 -18.40 1.38 -7.83
CA GLU A 93 -19.61 1.21 -8.62
C GLU A 93 -19.29 1.51 -10.09
N TYR A 94 -19.57 0.53 -10.97
CA TYR A 94 -19.26 0.65 -12.38
C TYR A 94 -20.47 1.17 -13.14
N VAL A 95 -20.57 2.49 -13.26
CA VAL A 95 -21.60 3.17 -14.06
C VAL A 95 -20.95 3.90 -15.21
N THR A 96 -20.33 3.16 -16.14
CA THR A 96 -19.69 3.78 -17.32
C THR A 96 -20.62 3.81 -18.52
N THR A 97 -20.43 4.84 -19.33
CA THR A 97 -21.10 5.04 -20.62
C THR A 97 -20.23 4.62 -21.81
N THR A 98 -18.93 4.36 -21.57
CA THR A 98 -17.90 4.22 -22.62
C THR A 98 -17.06 2.94 -22.56
N SER A 99 -17.41 1.97 -21.70
CA SER A 99 -16.62 0.74 -21.40
C SER A 99 -15.20 1.01 -20.87
N GLN A 100 -14.82 2.28 -20.70
CA GLN A 100 -13.52 2.70 -20.17
C GLN A 100 -13.64 3.15 -18.73
N PHE A 101 -12.60 2.90 -17.97
CA PHE A 101 -12.52 3.24 -16.55
C PHE A 101 -11.15 3.81 -16.26
N GLU A 102 -11.09 5.09 -15.94
CA GLU A 102 -9.83 5.73 -15.51
C GLU A 102 -9.78 5.75 -14.00
N TRP A 103 -8.65 5.33 -13.45
CA TRP A 103 -8.47 5.24 -12.01
C TRP A 103 -7.00 5.43 -11.62
N TYR A 104 -6.78 5.75 -10.35
CA TYR A 104 -5.45 5.89 -9.79
C TYR A 104 -5.47 5.74 -8.26
N ASN A 105 -4.33 5.34 -7.70
CA ASN A 105 -4.20 5.14 -6.27
C ASN A 105 -3.82 6.41 -5.52
N ARG A 106 -4.29 6.53 -4.28
CA ARG A 106 -3.90 7.57 -3.33
C ARG A 106 -3.82 6.97 -1.93
N SER A 107 -2.71 7.22 -1.26
CA SER A 107 -2.52 6.89 0.16
C SER A 107 -2.17 8.16 0.91
N GLU A 108 -2.76 8.34 2.08
CA GLU A 108 -2.52 9.52 2.91
C GLU A 108 -2.20 9.15 4.35
N LEU A 109 -1.13 9.74 4.86
CA LEU A 109 -0.78 9.85 6.27
C LEU A 109 -0.90 11.32 6.69
N ASP A 110 -0.83 11.60 7.99
CA ASP A 110 -0.82 12.96 8.54
C ASP A 110 0.22 13.87 7.86
N THR A 111 1.43 13.37 7.59
CA THR A 111 2.55 14.18 7.11
C THR A 111 2.87 14.04 5.62
N VAL A 112 2.36 12.98 4.97
CA VAL A 112 2.70 12.66 3.58
C VAL A 112 1.49 12.14 2.81
N VAL A 113 1.40 12.52 1.54
CA VAL A 113 0.50 11.92 0.56
C VAL A 113 1.31 11.21 -0.50
N VAL A 114 0.94 9.99 -0.82
CA VAL A 114 1.44 9.27 -1.99
C VAL A 114 0.29 9.22 -2.99
N THR A 115 0.49 9.71 -4.20
CA THR A 115 -0.61 9.82 -5.13
C THR A 115 -0.15 9.72 -6.57
N GLN A 116 -0.96 9.01 -7.35
CA GLN A 116 -0.94 9.04 -8.79
C GLN A 116 -1.76 10.24 -9.32
N SER A 117 -1.79 10.46 -10.63
CA SER A 117 -2.43 11.65 -11.19
C SER A 117 -2.95 11.46 -12.61
N PRO A 118 -4.13 12.01 -12.93
CA PRO A 118 -4.59 12.05 -14.31
C PRO A 118 -3.76 12.98 -15.18
N LYS A 119 -3.61 12.58 -16.45
CA LYS A 119 -2.82 13.34 -17.42
C LYS A 119 -3.62 14.51 -18.00
N ASN A 120 -3.06 15.73 -17.91
CA ASN A 120 -3.58 16.91 -18.62
C ASN A 120 -3.14 16.90 -20.09
N ILE A 121 -3.71 15.98 -20.88
CA ILE A 121 -3.37 15.75 -22.30
C ILE A 121 -3.49 17.03 -23.12
N GLY A 122 -4.49 17.88 -22.85
CA GLY A 122 -4.72 19.13 -23.57
C GLY A 122 -3.78 20.28 -23.18
N GLY A 123 -2.95 20.12 -22.15
CA GLY A 123 -2.07 21.18 -21.64
C GLY A 123 -2.81 22.42 -21.15
N THR A 124 -4.07 22.28 -20.72
CA THR A 124 -4.96 23.39 -20.32
C THR A 124 -4.40 24.12 -19.11
N PHE A 125 -4.49 25.45 -19.09
CA PHE A 125 -4.06 26.29 -17.97
C PHE A 125 -5.02 27.48 -17.74
N PRO A 126 -5.47 27.75 -16.50
CA PRO A 126 -5.25 26.95 -15.29
C PRO A 126 -5.84 25.54 -15.44
N VAL A 127 -5.22 24.56 -14.79
CA VAL A 127 -5.62 23.15 -14.92
C VAL A 127 -7.02 22.96 -14.31
N PRO A 128 -7.99 22.39 -15.02
CA PRO A 128 -9.29 22.05 -14.44
C PRO A 128 -9.16 21.11 -13.23
N SER A 129 -10.08 21.19 -12.26
CA SER A 129 -10.02 20.38 -11.03
C SER A 129 -10.00 18.87 -11.30
N TYR A 130 -10.73 18.39 -12.31
CA TYR A 130 -10.76 16.98 -12.68
C TYR A 130 -9.45 16.47 -13.32
N LEU A 131 -8.46 17.33 -13.53
CA LEU A 131 -7.11 16.97 -13.98
C LEU A 131 -6.04 17.27 -12.92
N LEU A 132 -6.46 17.64 -11.70
CA LEU A 132 -5.58 17.87 -10.56
C LEU A 132 -5.68 16.69 -9.60
N ALA A 133 -4.55 16.09 -9.28
CA ALA A 133 -4.44 15.17 -8.14
C ALA A 133 -4.30 15.97 -6.85
N ASP A 134 -4.97 15.50 -5.80
CA ASP A 134 -4.88 16.03 -4.45
C ASP A 134 -3.55 15.61 -3.81
N LEU A 135 -2.71 16.60 -3.48
CA LEU A 135 -1.40 16.40 -2.84
C LEU A 135 -1.45 16.55 -1.30
N GLY A 136 -2.64 16.72 -0.73
CA GLY A 136 -2.86 16.85 0.70
C GLY A 136 -3.37 18.23 1.10
N ALA A 137 -4.35 18.21 2.00
CA ALA A 137 -4.76 19.39 2.74
C ALA A 137 -3.75 19.70 3.86
N ASP A 138 -3.72 20.95 4.26
CA ASP A 138 -2.89 21.45 5.34
C ASP A 138 -3.77 22.08 6.43
N PRO A 139 -3.44 21.90 7.73
CA PRO A 139 -4.22 22.50 8.80
C PRO A 139 -4.30 24.02 8.64
N THR A 140 -5.44 24.61 8.96
CA THR A 140 -5.56 26.08 8.91
C THR A 140 -5.07 26.70 10.21
N GLY A 141 -4.24 27.74 10.12
CA GLY A 141 -3.81 28.55 11.25
C GLY A 141 -2.60 27.99 12.01
N ASP A 142 -1.85 27.10 11.39
CA ASP A 142 -0.58 26.56 11.86
C ASP A 142 0.64 27.29 11.27
N ALA A 143 0.44 28.21 10.33
CA ALA A 143 1.49 29.10 9.86
C ALA A 143 2.25 29.81 11.01
N GLU A 144 3.52 29.45 11.12
CA GLU A 144 4.51 30.05 11.98
C GLU A 144 4.93 31.46 11.50
N GLY A 145 5.60 32.22 12.36
CA GLY A 145 6.17 33.51 11.98
C GLY A 145 5.16 34.67 11.89
N THR A 146 4.90 35.20 10.68
CA THR A 146 4.03 36.38 10.51
C THR A 146 2.54 36.06 10.59
N SER A 147 2.17 34.77 10.60
CA SER A 147 0.80 34.22 10.72
C SER A 147 -0.25 34.97 9.89
N ALA A 148 0.16 35.43 8.71
CA ALA A 148 -0.76 36.10 7.78
C ALA A 148 -1.51 35.04 6.97
N SER A 149 -2.81 35.21 6.78
CA SER A 149 -3.67 34.26 6.07
C SER A 149 -3.17 33.88 4.66
N TYR A 150 -2.42 34.77 4.00
CA TYR A 150 -1.90 34.48 2.66
C TYR A 150 -0.66 33.58 2.68
N LEU A 151 0.00 33.45 3.82
CA LEU A 151 1.17 32.59 4.04
C LEU A 151 0.80 31.26 4.67
N ASP A 152 -0.44 31.09 5.09
CA ASP A 152 -1.03 29.90 5.70
C ASP A 152 -1.59 29.02 4.59
N ILE A 153 -0.88 27.94 4.30
CA ILE A 153 -1.17 26.95 3.28
C ILE A 153 -2.44 26.22 3.71
N THR A 154 -3.29 25.87 2.75
CA THR A 154 -4.47 25.05 3.05
C THR A 154 -4.56 23.82 2.18
N HIS A 155 -3.95 23.86 0.98
CA HIS A 155 -4.00 22.73 0.05
C HIS A 155 -2.94 22.86 -1.04
N CYS A 156 -2.41 21.74 -1.49
CA CYS A 156 -1.66 21.64 -2.73
C CYS A 156 -2.25 20.59 -3.68
N TYR A 157 -2.12 20.85 -4.99
CA TYR A 157 -2.54 19.93 -6.04
C TYR A 157 -1.48 19.83 -7.14
N GLY A 158 -1.39 18.69 -7.80
CA GLY A 158 -0.42 18.39 -8.86
C GLY A 158 -1.07 17.90 -10.14
N SER A 159 -0.44 18.18 -11.27
CA SER A 159 -0.82 17.62 -12.58
C SER A 159 0.36 17.67 -13.54
N TYR A 160 0.29 16.92 -14.63
CA TYR A 160 1.33 16.90 -15.65
C TYR A 160 0.73 16.73 -17.05
N SER A 161 1.54 17.08 -18.05
CA SER A 161 1.32 16.81 -19.47
C SER A 161 2.62 16.25 -20.06
N ASP A 162 2.66 16.03 -21.38
CA ASP A 162 3.90 15.61 -22.05
C ASP A 162 5.03 16.64 -21.96
N THR A 163 4.72 17.91 -21.70
CA THR A 163 5.70 19.01 -21.78
C THR A 163 5.78 19.88 -20.53
N LYS A 164 4.82 19.77 -19.62
CA LYS A 164 4.71 20.64 -18.45
C LYS A 164 4.32 19.89 -17.19
N LEU A 165 4.91 20.34 -16.09
CA LEU A 165 4.47 20.07 -14.73
C LEU A 165 3.64 21.26 -14.23
N TYR A 166 2.56 20.96 -13.51
CA TYR A 166 1.61 21.93 -12.99
C TYR A 166 1.42 21.73 -11.49
N VAL A 167 1.29 22.83 -10.77
CA VAL A 167 0.88 22.82 -9.36
C VAL A 167 -0.22 23.85 -9.14
N ARG A 168 -1.15 23.57 -8.23
CA ARG A 168 -2.03 24.57 -7.65
C ARG A 168 -1.79 24.60 -6.15
N PHE A 169 -1.58 25.80 -5.67
CA PHE A 169 -1.28 26.11 -4.29
C PHE A 169 -2.39 26.98 -3.74
N GLU A 170 -2.99 26.61 -2.62
CA GLU A 170 -4.08 27.33 -1.97
C GLU A 170 -3.68 27.82 -0.57
N ASN A 171 -4.25 28.96 -0.17
CA ASN A 171 -4.01 29.56 1.14
C ASN A 171 -5.29 29.97 1.86
N ASN A 172 -5.16 30.28 3.16
CA ASN A 172 -6.27 30.60 4.05
C ASN A 172 -6.91 31.97 3.74
N GLY A 173 -6.25 32.87 3.01
CA GLY A 173 -6.89 34.08 2.51
C GLY A 173 -6.00 35.25 2.16
N GLY A 174 -6.54 36.23 1.46
CA GLY A 174 -5.83 37.48 1.15
C GLY A 174 -5.06 37.45 -0.17
N GLY A 175 -5.24 36.40 -0.98
CA GLY A 175 -4.58 36.24 -2.27
C GLY A 175 -3.08 36.00 -2.14
N PHE A 176 -2.30 36.46 -3.11
CA PHE A 176 -0.84 36.23 -3.15
C PHE A 176 -0.06 37.54 -3.26
N PRO A 177 -0.10 38.42 -2.25
CA PRO A 177 0.73 39.62 -2.25
C PRO A 177 2.20 39.21 -2.22
N THR A 178 3.05 39.87 -2.99
CA THR A 178 4.50 39.57 -3.01
C THR A 178 5.30 40.45 -2.03
N SER A 179 4.68 41.44 -1.41
CA SER A 179 5.35 42.33 -0.46
C SER A 179 4.38 43.14 0.41
N SER A 180 4.85 43.52 1.60
CA SER A 180 4.29 44.57 2.45
C SER A 180 5.44 45.43 2.98
N GLY A 181 5.57 46.66 2.46
CA GLY A 181 6.69 47.54 2.79
C GLY A 181 8.04 46.97 2.32
N PHE A 182 8.97 46.75 3.26
CA PHE A 182 10.29 46.13 3.00
C PHE A 182 10.33 44.63 3.31
N THR A 183 9.16 44.04 3.56
CA THR A 183 8.97 42.61 3.75
C THR A 183 8.44 42.02 2.46
N PHE A 184 9.08 40.97 1.96
CA PHE A 184 8.71 40.28 0.73
C PHE A 184 8.23 38.88 1.04
N PHE A 185 7.26 38.40 0.28
CA PHE A 185 6.63 37.10 0.46
C PHE A 185 6.99 36.20 -0.70
N VAL A 186 7.29 34.94 -0.37
CA VAL A 186 7.71 33.90 -1.30
C VAL A 186 6.73 32.75 -1.15
N TYR A 187 6.11 32.38 -2.27
CA TYR A 187 5.25 31.20 -2.38
C TYR A 187 5.99 30.21 -3.26
N SER A 188 6.22 29.00 -2.77
CA SER A 188 7.00 28.02 -3.49
C SER A 188 6.45 26.61 -3.35
N VAL A 189 6.71 25.80 -4.38
CA VAL A 189 6.54 24.35 -4.32
C VAL A 189 7.87 23.75 -4.73
N GLY A 190 8.56 23.15 -3.76
CA GLY A 190 9.78 22.39 -3.98
C GLY A 190 9.51 21.15 -4.81
N ILE A 191 10.50 20.75 -5.59
CA ILE A 191 10.50 19.59 -6.47
C ILE A 191 11.81 18.85 -6.22
N ILE A 192 11.73 17.55 -5.94
CA ILE A 192 12.90 16.70 -5.76
C ILE A 192 12.76 15.51 -6.71
N ASP A 193 13.86 15.21 -7.39
CA ASP A 193 14.05 13.94 -8.07
C ASP A 193 14.60 12.95 -7.02
N PRO A 194 13.82 11.96 -6.58
CA PRO A 194 14.25 11.01 -5.55
C PRO A 194 15.37 10.08 -6.03
N ASP A 195 15.60 9.96 -7.35
CA ASP A 195 16.67 9.15 -7.92
C ASP A 195 17.97 9.94 -8.09
N ALA A 196 17.95 11.26 -7.81
CA ALA A 196 19.14 12.09 -7.90
C ALA A 196 20.18 11.68 -6.85
N THR A 197 21.42 11.50 -7.30
CA THR A 197 22.56 11.14 -6.43
C THR A 197 23.14 12.35 -5.68
N ASP A 198 22.81 13.55 -6.12
CA ASP A 198 23.18 14.79 -5.46
C ASP A 198 22.02 15.33 -4.61
N SER A 199 22.30 16.32 -3.77
CA SER A 199 21.29 16.91 -2.88
C SER A 199 20.49 18.03 -3.55
N ILE A 200 20.44 18.08 -4.88
CA ILE A 200 19.89 19.22 -5.60
C ILE A 200 18.37 19.19 -5.55
N ALA A 201 17.78 20.34 -5.22
CA ALA A 201 16.34 20.55 -5.26
C ALA A 201 15.98 21.60 -6.30
N TYR A 202 14.75 21.56 -6.75
CA TYR A 202 14.18 22.54 -7.66
C TYR A 202 12.93 23.16 -7.03
N ALA A 203 12.46 24.29 -7.52
CA ALA A 203 11.25 24.89 -6.97
C ALA A 203 10.52 25.77 -7.99
N PHE A 204 9.19 25.64 -8.01
CA PHE A 204 8.33 26.73 -8.42
C PHE A 204 8.50 27.87 -7.42
N VAL A 205 8.73 29.09 -7.89
CA VAL A 205 8.83 30.26 -7.02
C VAL A 205 7.97 31.37 -7.60
N TYR A 206 7.03 31.86 -6.81
CA TYR A 206 6.30 33.10 -7.07
C TYR A 206 6.66 34.13 -5.99
N ALA A 207 7.46 35.12 -6.37
CA ALA A 207 7.92 36.18 -5.47
C ALA A 207 8.31 37.42 -6.28
N SER A 208 8.49 38.55 -5.59
CA SER A 208 9.00 39.80 -6.19
C SER A 208 9.97 40.49 -5.24
N VAL A 209 11.12 39.85 -4.99
CA VAL A 209 12.21 40.39 -4.18
C VAL A 209 13.16 41.17 -5.09
N PRO A 210 13.23 42.52 -4.97
CA PRO A 210 13.99 43.36 -5.89
C PRO A 210 15.45 42.91 -6.03
N LEU A 211 15.88 42.71 -7.29
CA LEU A 211 17.24 42.30 -7.66
C LEU A 211 17.70 40.93 -7.15
N LEU A 212 16.81 40.14 -6.52
CA LEU A 212 17.17 38.88 -5.88
C LEU A 212 16.32 37.71 -6.40
N ILE A 213 14.99 37.79 -6.30
CA ILE A 213 14.10 36.67 -6.57
C ILE A 213 12.87 37.18 -7.33
N GLY A 214 12.58 36.57 -8.48
CA GLY A 214 11.38 36.82 -9.26
C GLY A 214 10.58 35.52 -9.45
N PRO A 215 9.46 35.57 -10.19
CA PRO A 215 8.74 34.36 -10.55
C PRO A 215 9.58 33.49 -11.50
N GLY A 216 9.74 32.21 -11.19
CA GLY A 216 10.55 31.32 -12.00
C GLY A 216 10.62 29.89 -11.48
N LEU A 217 11.24 29.02 -12.29
CA LEU A 217 11.70 27.70 -11.87
C LEU A 217 13.15 27.84 -11.45
N TYR A 218 13.46 27.48 -10.21
CA TYR A 218 14.78 27.65 -9.61
C TYR A 218 15.43 26.31 -9.30
N LYS A 219 16.75 26.26 -9.46
CA LYS A 219 17.64 25.22 -8.95
C LYS A 219 18.29 25.67 -7.64
N ILE A 220 18.39 24.75 -6.70
CA ILE A 220 18.84 24.96 -5.33
C ILE A 220 19.88 23.88 -5.01
N ASP A 221 21.13 24.27 -4.79
CA ASP A 221 22.23 23.33 -4.54
C ASP A 221 22.76 23.45 -3.11
N PRO A 222 22.29 22.62 -2.15
CA PRO A 222 22.63 22.72 -0.74
C PRO A 222 24.12 22.61 -0.42
N ALA A 223 24.96 22.14 -1.35
CA ALA A 223 26.40 22.05 -1.14
C ALA A 223 27.10 23.43 -1.16
N ASP A 224 26.65 24.37 -2.01
CA ASP A 224 27.44 25.56 -2.35
C ASP A 224 26.77 26.92 -2.12
N SER A 225 25.56 26.91 -1.57
CA SER A 225 24.79 28.13 -1.35
C SER A 225 24.12 28.73 -2.60
N SER A 226 24.09 28.01 -3.73
CA SER A 226 23.52 28.53 -4.97
C SER A 226 22.00 28.39 -5.07
N PHE A 227 21.41 29.44 -5.64
CA PHE A 227 20.00 29.58 -5.95
C PHE A 227 19.90 30.31 -7.29
N SER A 228 19.49 29.62 -8.34
CA SER A 228 19.57 30.14 -9.70
C SER A 228 18.32 29.79 -10.50
N GLN A 229 17.84 30.73 -11.30
CA GLN A 229 16.69 30.49 -12.16
C GLN A 229 17.11 29.67 -13.38
N ILE A 230 16.42 28.55 -13.60
CA ILE A 230 16.67 27.62 -14.72
C ILE A 230 15.57 27.69 -15.78
N GLY A 231 14.39 28.20 -15.44
CA GLY A 231 13.25 28.30 -16.33
C GLY A 231 12.25 29.37 -15.93
N ASN A 232 11.31 29.64 -16.83
CA ASN A 232 10.17 30.53 -16.54
C ASN A 232 8.99 29.69 -16.03
N ILE A 233 8.16 30.31 -15.20
CA ILE A 233 6.85 29.75 -14.85
C ILE A 233 5.72 30.58 -15.46
N THR A 234 4.61 29.91 -15.78
CA THR A 234 3.34 30.59 -16.05
C THR A 234 2.50 30.57 -14.79
N THR A 235 1.90 31.69 -14.41
CA THR A 235 1.08 31.79 -13.19
C THR A 235 -0.35 32.24 -13.50
N ASN A 236 -1.29 31.82 -12.66
CA ASN A 236 -2.67 32.30 -12.65
C ASN A 236 -3.16 32.37 -11.20
N ILE A 237 -3.74 33.49 -10.81
CA ILE A 237 -4.32 33.68 -9.46
C ILE A 237 -5.83 33.83 -9.62
N SER A 238 -6.58 33.01 -8.89
CA SER A 238 -8.03 33.10 -8.77
C SER A 238 -8.43 33.02 -7.31
N GLY A 239 -8.72 34.17 -6.70
CA GLY A 239 -8.97 34.26 -5.26
C GLY A 239 -7.74 33.85 -4.46
N ASN A 240 -7.87 32.76 -3.70
CA ASN A 240 -6.83 32.19 -2.84
C ASN A 240 -6.12 30.98 -3.48
N ALA A 241 -6.29 30.75 -4.78
CA ALA A 241 -5.59 29.71 -5.52
C ALA A 241 -4.55 30.30 -6.50
N LEU A 242 -3.30 29.86 -6.38
CA LEU A 242 -2.18 30.16 -7.27
C LEU A 242 -1.85 28.91 -8.09
N SER A 243 -2.21 28.92 -9.37
CA SER A 243 -1.78 27.90 -10.32
C SER A 243 -0.44 28.29 -10.94
N MET A 244 0.50 27.36 -11.00
CA MET A 244 1.81 27.53 -11.63
C MET A 244 2.11 26.38 -12.59
N SER A 245 2.88 26.65 -13.65
CA SER A 245 3.41 25.61 -14.53
C SER A 245 4.81 25.94 -15.02
N CYS A 246 5.63 24.91 -15.22
CA CYS A 246 6.98 25.00 -15.78
C CYS A 246 7.11 23.99 -16.93
N ASN A 247 8.14 24.15 -17.77
CA ASN A 247 8.45 23.12 -18.76
C ASN A 247 9.24 22.00 -18.11
N ILE A 248 8.84 20.76 -18.38
CA ILE A 248 9.60 19.57 -17.97
C ILE A 248 11.01 19.61 -18.55
N SER A 249 11.17 20.12 -19.79
CA SER A 249 12.47 20.25 -20.44
C SER A 249 13.47 21.12 -19.67
N ASP A 250 12.99 22.07 -18.85
CA ASP A 250 13.88 22.91 -18.04
C ASP A 250 14.48 22.11 -16.87
N LEU A 251 13.75 21.11 -16.36
CA LEU A 251 14.20 20.15 -15.33
C LEU A 251 15.14 19.11 -15.95
N THR A 252 14.72 18.42 -17.02
CA THR A 252 15.51 17.34 -17.64
C THR A 252 16.78 17.83 -18.33
N ALA A 253 16.91 19.15 -18.58
CA ALA A 253 18.17 19.75 -19.02
C ALA A 253 19.21 19.89 -17.91
N GLN A 254 18.84 19.71 -16.64
CA GLN A 254 19.74 19.86 -15.51
C GLN A 254 20.57 18.59 -15.31
N PRO A 255 21.89 18.70 -15.08
CA PRO A 255 22.74 17.53 -14.85
C PRO A 255 22.37 16.68 -13.63
N GLY A 256 21.68 17.28 -12.65
CA GLY A 256 21.20 16.61 -11.43
C GLY A 256 19.75 16.16 -11.52
N TRP A 257 19.20 16.01 -12.72
CA TRP A 257 17.87 15.43 -12.95
C TRP A 257 18.04 14.20 -13.86
N SER A 258 17.45 13.07 -13.48
CA SER A 258 17.68 11.76 -14.09
C SER A 258 16.99 11.61 -15.46
N ASP A 259 15.67 11.55 -15.48
CA ASP A 259 14.80 11.46 -16.68
C ASP A 259 13.39 12.02 -16.36
N TRP A 260 12.47 12.04 -17.32
CA TRP A 260 11.06 12.37 -17.06
C TRP A 260 10.06 11.26 -17.46
N PRO A 261 9.29 10.75 -16.48
CA PRO A 261 9.55 10.87 -15.04
C PRO A 261 10.90 10.23 -14.67
N PRO A 262 11.42 10.46 -13.44
CA PRO A 262 12.59 9.73 -12.94
C PRO A 262 12.43 8.20 -13.06
N PRO A 263 13.51 7.40 -13.04
CA PRO A 263 13.44 5.93 -13.12
C PRO A 263 12.50 5.25 -12.12
N SER A 264 12.33 5.81 -10.92
CA SER A 264 11.34 5.39 -9.91
C SER A 264 9.88 5.69 -10.30
N ASN A 265 9.68 6.48 -11.36
CA ASN A 265 8.44 7.14 -11.75
C ASN A 265 7.90 8.17 -10.74
N LEU A 266 8.70 8.61 -9.77
CA LEU A 266 8.26 9.49 -8.70
C LEU A 266 8.96 10.86 -8.76
N ILE A 267 8.25 11.90 -8.34
CA ILE A 267 8.83 13.17 -7.91
C ILE A 267 8.26 13.53 -6.55
N VAL A 268 9.02 14.26 -5.73
CA VAL A 268 8.49 14.80 -4.48
C VAL A 268 8.12 16.26 -4.67
N LEU A 269 6.92 16.64 -4.22
CA LEU A 269 6.43 18.01 -4.21
C LEU A 269 6.24 18.49 -2.77
N ALA A 270 6.77 19.66 -2.44
CA ALA A 270 6.74 20.21 -1.08
C ALA A 270 6.34 21.70 -1.09
N PRO A 271 5.09 22.06 -0.76
CA PRO A 271 4.64 23.44 -0.70
C PRO A 271 5.21 24.17 0.54
N VAL A 272 5.72 25.39 0.33
CA VAL A 272 6.36 26.20 1.39
C VAL A 272 6.06 27.67 1.17
N THR A 273 5.76 28.40 2.25
CA THR A 273 5.76 29.87 2.25
C THR A 273 6.89 30.43 3.09
N ALA A 274 7.45 31.54 2.62
CA ALA A 274 8.52 32.22 3.33
C ALA A 274 8.40 33.74 3.22
N THR A 275 9.00 34.40 4.21
CA THR A 275 9.13 35.84 4.32
C THR A 275 10.59 36.23 4.21
N GLN A 276 10.93 37.09 3.26
CA GLN A 276 12.23 37.72 3.13
C GLN A 276 12.19 39.15 3.66
N SER A 277 13.04 39.44 4.64
CA SER A 277 13.22 40.78 5.22
C SER A 277 14.68 41.22 5.17
N LEU A 278 14.98 42.43 5.66
CA LEU A 278 16.36 42.88 5.83
C LEU A 278 17.16 42.03 6.84
N SER A 279 16.46 41.37 7.76
CA SER A 279 17.05 40.52 8.81
C SER A 279 17.35 39.10 8.31
N GLY A 280 16.85 38.72 7.13
CA GLY A 280 16.97 37.37 6.61
C GLY A 280 15.64 36.82 6.10
N MET A 281 15.67 35.57 5.67
CA MET A 281 14.50 34.80 5.27
C MET A 281 14.04 33.91 6.42
N ALA A 282 12.73 33.74 6.57
CA ALA A 282 12.09 32.84 7.53
C ALA A 282 10.88 32.17 6.88
N THR A 283 10.49 30.98 7.33
CA THR A 283 9.34 30.22 6.82
C THR A 283 8.20 30.77 7.60
N ASN A 284 7.07 30.77 6.92
CA ASN A 284 5.84 30.90 7.65
C ASN A 284 5.18 29.54 7.69
N ASP A 285 5.23 28.76 6.61
CA ASP A 285 4.45 27.54 6.59
C ASP A 285 4.99 26.44 5.69
N TRP A 286 4.63 25.21 6.04
CA TRP A 286 5.00 23.96 5.38
C TRP A 286 3.75 23.13 5.16
N GLY A 287 3.32 23.03 3.91
CA GLY A 287 2.23 22.13 3.60
C GLY A 287 2.70 20.68 3.49
N LYS A 288 1.73 19.78 3.49
CA LYS A 288 1.96 18.34 3.34
C LYS A 288 2.86 18.00 2.15
N ILE A 289 3.80 17.07 2.36
CA ILE A 289 4.70 16.57 1.31
C ILE A 289 3.95 15.55 0.46
N ALA A 290 4.12 15.62 -0.86
CA ALA A 290 3.55 14.65 -1.77
C ALA A 290 4.61 13.88 -2.55
N ILE A 291 4.53 12.55 -2.47
CA ILE A 291 5.19 11.62 -3.40
C ILE A 291 4.24 11.45 -4.58
N PHE A 292 4.60 12.06 -5.70
CA PHE A 292 3.75 12.21 -6.86
C PHE A 292 4.23 11.34 -8.02
N GLN A 293 3.36 10.43 -8.47
CA GLN A 293 3.58 9.60 -9.64
C GLN A 293 2.75 10.18 -10.82
N PRO A 294 3.38 10.72 -11.88
CA PRO A 294 2.69 11.28 -13.03
C PRO A 294 2.15 10.18 -13.94
N GLN A 295 1.15 9.44 -13.45
CA GLN A 295 0.49 8.33 -14.13
C GLN A 295 -0.94 8.18 -13.61
N SER A 296 -1.87 7.82 -14.49
CA SER A 296 -3.16 7.20 -14.14
C SER A 296 -3.30 5.91 -14.93
N ASN A 297 -4.18 5.03 -14.47
CA ASN A 297 -4.48 3.77 -15.13
C ASN A 297 -5.77 3.91 -15.93
N LEU A 298 -5.80 3.32 -17.11
CA LEU A 298 -6.99 3.27 -17.96
C LEU A 298 -7.29 1.81 -18.26
N SER A 299 -8.36 1.29 -17.68
CA SER A 299 -8.88 -0.03 -17.99
C SER A 299 -9.90 0.06 -19.12
N ASP A 300 -9.79 -0.83 -20.11
CA ASP A 300 -10.75 -1.00 -21.18
C ASP A 300 -11.42 -2.35 -21.01
N TYR A 301 -12.71 -2.33 -20.68
CA TYR A 301 -13.48 -3.55 -20.42
C TYR A 301 -14.39 -3.92 -21.59
N SER A 302 -14.03 -3.53 -22.81
CA SER A 302 -14.78 -3.90 -24.02
C SER A 302 -14.72 -5.40 -24.35
N SER A 303 -13.77 -6.13 -23.76
CA SER A 303 -13.63 -7.59 -23.87
C SER A 303 -13.16 -8.20 -22.57
N ASN A 304 -13.52 -9.47 -22.34
CA ASN A 304 -13.06 -10.27 -21.21
C ASN A 304 -12.76 -11.71 -21.67
N ASN A 305 -11.58 -12.22 -21.34
CA ASN A 305 -11.18 -13.61 -21.49
C ASN A 305 -11.38 -14.30 -20.14
N ALA A 306 -12.30 -15.26 -20.07
CA ALA A 306 -12.57 -15.97 -18.83
C ALA A 306 -11.29 -16.63 -18.26
N PRO A 307 -11.10 -16.61 -16.94
CA PRO A 307 -9.94 -17.18 -16.30
C PRO A 307 -9.92 -18.70 -16.43
N THR A 308 -8.78 -19.31 -16.09
CA THR A 308 -8.61 -20.76 -16.05
C THR A 308 -8.00 -21.20 -14.73
N LEU A 309 -8.37 -22.40 -14.29
CA LEU A 309 -7.80 -23.06 -13.12
C LEU A 309 -6.94 -24.24 -13.54
N SER A 310 -5.78 -24.38 -12.90
CA SER A 310 -4.87 -25.50 -13.11
C SER A 310 -4.15 -25.89 -11.82
N GLY A 311 -3.60 -27.10 -11.77
CA GLY A 311 -2.84 -27.56 -10.59
C GLY A 311 -3.65 -27.67 -9.30
N ALA A 312 -4.98 -27.77 -9.40
CA ALA A 312 -5.87 -27.94 -8.25
C ALA A 312 -5.49 -29.19 -7.44
N SER A 313 -5.32 -29.02 -6.13
CA SER A 313 -4.90 -30.08 -5.22
C SER A 313 -5.41 -29.81 -3.81
N ALA A 314 -5.95 -30.82 -3.14
CA ALA A 314 -6.20 -30.81 -1.70
C ALA A 314 -5.54 -32.04 -1.06
N VAL A 315 -4.73 -31.82 -0.02
CA VAL A 315 -3.97 -32.88 0.65
C VAL A 315 -4.28 -32.86 2.13
N ALA A 316 -4.62 -34.03 2.69
CA ALA A 316 -4.76 -34.19 4.14
C ALA A 316 -3.37 -34.20 4.80
N GLY A 317 -3.17 -33.30 5.75
CA GLY A 317 -2.01 -33.23 6.63
C GLY A 317 -2.29 -33.82 8.02
N GLU A 318 -1.33 -33.66 8.92
CA GLU A 318 -1.48 -34.01 10.34
C GLU A 318 -2.57 -33.16 11.02
N GLY A 319 -3.14 -33.66 12.12
CA GLY A 319 -4.01 -32.83 12.98
C GLY A 319 -5.34 -32.37 12.36
N ARG A 320 -5.94 -33.16 11.45
CA ARG A 320 -7.22 -32.85 10.76
C ARG A 320 -7.14 -31.68 9.76
N LEU A 321 -5.95 -31.36 9.27
CA LEU A 321 -5.75 -30.25 8.34
C LEU A 321 -5.88 -30.73 6.89
N ILE A 322 -6.56 -29.95 6.06
CA ILE A 322 -6.52 -30.05 4.61
C ILE A 322 -5.79 -28.81 4.09
N SER A 323 -4.65 -29.02 3.43
CA SER A 323 -3.94 -27.96 2.71
C SER A 323 -4.38 -27.99 1.24
N ALA A 324 -4.98 -26.90 0.77
CA ALA A 324 -5.55 -26.80 -0.57
C ALA A 324 -4.84 -25.72 -1.38
N SER A 325 -4.59 -26.01 -2.66
CA SER A 325 -3.95 -25.08 -3.58
C SER A 325 -4.49 -25.19 -5.00
N VAL A 326 -4.51 -24.06 -5.71
CA VAL A 326 -4.89 -23.99 -7.13
C VAL A 326 -4.21 -22.80 -7.79
N THR A 327 -3.84 -22.95 -9.06
CA THR A 327 -3.32 -21.83 -9.87
C THR A 327 -4.44 -21.21 -10.69
N TYR A 328 -4.71 -19.94 -10.45
CA TYR A 328 -5.60 -19.09 -11.23
C TYR A 328 -4.82 -18.34 -12.30
N THR A 329 -5.26 -18.37 -13.55
CA THR A 329 -4.65 -17.63 -14.66
C THR A 329 -5.71 -16.88 -15.46
N ASP A 330 -5.48 -15.58 -15.67
CA ASP A 330 -6.33 -14.68 -16.44
C ASP A 330 -5.45 -13.86 -17.39
N THR A 331 -5.61 -14.04 -18.69
CA THR A 331 -4.73 -13.41 -19.69
C THR A 331 -4.91 -11.89 -19.81
N ASP A 332 -6.02 -11.36 -19.31
CA ASP A 332 -6.27 -9.93 -19.22
C ASP A 332 -5.72 -9.33 -17.91
N ASN A 333 -5.11 -10.19 -17.08
CA ASN A 333 -4.54 -9.87 -15.78
C ASN A 333 -5.59 -9.40 -14.76
N HIS A 334 -6.84 -9.85 -14.91
CA HIS A 334 -7.91 -9.49 -13.97
C HIS A 334 -7.76 -10.21 -12.63
N LEU A 335 -8.12 -9.47 -11.58
CA LEU A 335 -8.18 -9.94 -10.21
C LEU A 335 -9.13 -11.15 -10.05
N ALA A 336 -8.70 -12.17 -9.31
CA ALA A 336 -9.60 -13.20 -8.78
C ALA A 336 -10.48 -12.65 -7.65
N VAL A 337 -11.63 -12.07 -8.03
CA VAL A 337 -12.68 -11.53 -7.15
C VAL A 337 -13.23 -12.61 -6.21
N ILE A 338 -13.67 -13.72 -6.79
CA ILE A 338 -14.01 -14.95 -6.06
C ILE A 338 -12.78 -15.85 -6.11
N ARG A 339 -12.43 -16.47 -4.99
CA ARG A 339 -11.22 -17.29 -4.82
C ARG A 339 -11.41 -18.21 -3.64
N ASP A 340 -12.34 -19.13 -3.80
CA ASP A 340 -12.87 -19.93 -2.71
C ASP A 340 -12.55 -21.41 -2.91
N PHE A 341 -12.16 -22.05 -1.82
CA PHE A 341 -12.05 -23.49 -1.69
C PHE A 341 -13.29 -24.01 -0.95
N HIS A 342 -14.05 -24.86 -1.62
CA HIS A 342 -15.25 -25.48 -1.06
C HIS A 342 -14.90 -26.88 -0.57
N VAL A 343 -15.24 -27.17 0.69
CA VAL A 343 -15.16 -28.52 1.27
C VAL A 343 -16.54 -28.85 1.82
N GLU A 344 -17.17 -29.90 1.30
CA GLU A 344 -18.58 -30.23 1.55
C GLU A 344 -19.52 -29.07 1.20
N LEU A 345 -20.07 -28.39 2.21
CA LEU A 345 -20.95 -27.23 2.07
C LEU A 345 -20.30 -25.94 2.58
N ASP A 346 -19.07 -26.04 3.10
CA ASP A 346 -18.37 -24.93 3.74
C ASP A 346 -17.39 -24.29 2.76
N LEU A 347 -17.41 -22.97 2.74
CA LEU A 347 -16.57 -22.13 1.88
C LEU A 347 -15.40 -21.57 2.69
N HIS A 348 -14.20 -21.67 2.12
CA HIS A 348 -12.96 -21.20 2.71
C HIS A 348 -12.24 -20.27 1.75
N PRO A 349 -12.10 -18.98 2.08
CA PRO A 349 -11.36 -18.04 1.25
C PRO A 349 -9.91 -18.47 1.07
N MET A 350 -9.38 -18.24 -0.13
CA MET A 350 -7.98 -18.49 -0.46
C MET A 350 -7.19 -17.19 -0.54
N SER A 351 -5.89 -17.29 -0.28
CA SER A 351 -4.95 -16.17 -0.34
C SER A 351 -3.81 -16.47 -1.31
N ALA A 352 -3.26 -15.43 -1.93
CA ALA A 352 -2.09 -15.53 -2.79
C ALA A 352 -0.99 -14.57 -2.34
N CYS A 353 0.24 -15.08 -2.37
CA CYS A 353 1.46 -14.40 -1.97
C CYS A 353 2.00 -13.50 -3.09
N VAL A 354 2.19 -14.08 -4.29
CA VAL A 354 2.66 -13.37 -5.48
C VAL A 354 1.50 -13.27 -6.44
N LYS A 355 1.20 -12.05 -6.91
CA LYS A 355 0.11 -11.79 -7.83
C LYS A 355 0.66 -11.46 -9.21
N ASP A 356 0.47 -12.38 -10.15
CA ASP A 356 0.66 -12.19 -11.59
C ASP A 356 -0.39 -13.05 -12.28
N TYR A 357 -1.59 -12.48 -12.42
CA TYR A 357 -2.73 -13.24 -12.94
C TYR A 357 -2.54 -13.63 -14.41
N ALA A 358 -1.81 -12.82 -15.18
CA ALA A 358 -1.46 -13.11 -16.57
C ALA A 358 -0.59 -14.37 -16.72
N SER A 359 0.41 -14.55 -15.84
CA SER A 359 1.30 -15.72 -15.89
C SER A 359 0.82 -16.90 -15.03
N GLY A 360 -0.12 -16.66 -14.13
CA GLY A 360 -0.67 -17.64 -13.19
C GLY A 360 -0.26 -17.36 -11.75
N THR A 361 -1.26 -17.22 -10.88
CA THR A 361 -1.13 -16.96 -9.46
C THR A 361 -1.53 -18.21 -8.66
N LEU A 362 -0.66 -18.68 -7.76
CA LEU A 362 -0.96 -19.76 -6.83
C LEU A 362 -1.76 -19.22 -5.64
N PHE A 363 -2.96 -19.76 -5.45
CA PHE A 363 -3.80 -19.53 -4.28
C PHE A 363 -3.72 -20.73 -3.36
N GLU A 364 -3.66 -20.47 -2.05
CA GLU A 364 -3.54 -21.48 -1.01
C GLU A 364 -4.49 -21.17 0.15
N THR A 365 -4.94 -22.22 0.84
CA THR A 365 -5.67 -22.13 2.11
C THR A 365 -5.49 -23.41 2.91
N GLU A 366 -5.71 -23.33 4.21
CA GLU A 366 -5.69 -24.48 5.11
C GLU A 366 -7.00 -24.56 5.89
N VAL A 367 -7.57 -25.76 5.95
CA VAL A 367 -8.88 -26.01 6.56
C VAL A 367 -8.78 -27.12 7.57
N THR A 368 -9.25 -26.88 8.79
CA THR A 368 -9.37 -27.94 9.81
C THR A 368 -10.74 -28.60 9.73
N VAL A 369 -10.78 -29.92 9.53
CA VAL A 369 -12.02 -30.70 9.53
C VAL A 369 -12.35 -31.28 10.90
N THR A 370 -13.62 -31.62 11.10
CA THR A 370 -14.14 -32.05 12.41
C THR A 370 -14.01 -33.55 12.67
N SER A 371 -13.89 -34.37 11.63
CA SER A 371 -13.84 -35.82 11.71
C SER A 371 -12.91 -36.42 10.65
N GLY A 372 -12.59 -37.70 10.80
CA GLY A 372 -11.88 -38.46 9.76
C GLY A 372 -12.87 -39.01 8.75
N GLY A 373 -12.42 -39.12 7.51
CA GLY A 373 -13.26 -39.61 6.43
C GLY A 373 -12.96 -38.95 5.09
N TRP A 374 -13.82 -39.26 4.12
CA TRP A 374 -13.81 -38.63 2.81
C TRP A 374 -14.53 -37.29 2.89
N TYR A 375 -13.91 -36.28 2.27
CA TYR A 375 -14.46 -34.95 2.08
C TYR A 375 -14.47 -34.64 0.59
N ASP A 376 -15.63 -34.27 0.05
CA ASP A 376 -15.74 -33.77 -1.32
C ASP A 376 -15.33 -32.30 -1.37
N TYR A 377 -14.56 -31.92 -2.39
CA TYR A 377 -14.05 -30.56 -2.54
C TYR A 377 -14.04 -30.09 -4.00
N TYR A 378 -14.07 -28.77 -4.19
CA TYR A 378 -13.82 -28.11 -5.47
C TYR A 378 -13.37 -26.66 -5.26
N PHE A 379 -12.82 -26.04 -6.30
CA PHE A 379 -12.42 -24.62 -6.28
C PHE A 379 -13.39 -23.79 -7.12
N GLU A 380 -13.71 -22.59 -6.65
CA GLU A 380 -14.54 -21.62 -7.36
C GLU A 380 -13.80 -20.27 -7.43
N PHE A 381 -13.61 -19.78 -8.65
CA PHE A 381 -12.91 -18.53 -8.91
C PHE A 381 -13.68 -17.67 -9.89
N SER A 382 -13.57 -16.35 -9.75
CA SER A 382 -14.18 -15.41 -10.69
C SER A 382 -13.31 -14.18 -10.88
N ASP A 383 -13.24 -13.69 -12.12
CA ASP A 383 -12.62 -12.40 -12.47
C ASP A 383 -13.58 -11.21 -12.26
N GLY A 384 -14.82 -11.45 -11.80
CA GLY A 384 -15.90 -10.46 -11.69
C GLY A 384 -16.91 -10.49 -12.84
N ALA A 385 -16.57 -11.09 -13.99
CA ALA A 385 -17.44 -11.22 -15.17
C ALA A 385 -17.73 -12.68 -15.56
N ALA A 386 -16.78 -13.58 -15.34
CA ALA A 386 -16.86 -15.01 -15.56
C ALA A 386 -16.48 -15.76 -14.28
N THR A 387 -17.18 -16.86 -14.02
CA THR A 387 -16.91 -17.77 -12.90
C THR A 387 -16.50 -19.13 -13.45
N VAL A 388 -15.43 -19.70 -12.91
CA VAL A 388 -14.90 -21.02 -13.25
C VAL A 388 -14.78 -21.89 -12.01
N THR A 389 -15.07 -23.17 -12.19
CA THR A 389 -14.94 -24.17 -11.13
C THR A 389 -14.10 -25.35 -11.60
N THR A 390 -13.44 -26.03 -10.67
CA THR A 390 -12.90 -27.37 -10.95
C THR A 390 -14.02 -28.41 -10.93
N ASP A 391 -13.74 -29.60 -11.46
CA ASP A 391 -14.56 -30.77 -11.15
C ASP A 391 -14.48 -31.07 -9.64
N ILE A 392 -15.53 -31.71 -9.10
CA ILE A 392 -15.52 -32.19 -7.72
C ILE A 392 -14.54 -33.35 -7.61
N ASP A 393 -13.68 -33.30 -6.61
CA ASP A 393 -12.77 -34.36 -6.21
C ASP A 393 -12.93 -34.66 -4.71
N SER A 394 -12.22 -35.67 -4.20
CA SER A 394 -12.36 -36.09 -2.80
C SER A 394 -11.00 -36.27 -2.13
N VAL A 395 -10.90 -35.88 -0.87
CA VAL A 395 -9.72 -36.06 -0.04
C VAL A 395 -10.07 -36.89 1.18
N TYR A 396 -9.23 -37.89 1.50
CA TYR A 396 -9.40 -38.69 2.71
C TYR A 396 -8.54 -38.12 3.83
N VAL A 397 -9.19 -37.69 4.90
CA VAL A 397 -8.54 -37.26 6.14
C VAL A 397 -8.48 -38.46 7.06
N ASP A 398 -7.27 -38.99 7.25
CA ASP A 398 -7.04 -40.02 8.27
C ASP A 398 -6.90 -39.35 9.62
N LEU A 399 -7.86 -39.58 10.51
CA LEU A 399 -7.58 -39.41 11.92
C LEU A 399 -6.78 -40.64 12.30
N GLN A 400 -5.46 -40.49 12.46
CA GLN A 400 -4.70 -41.53 13.14
C GLN A 400 -5.45 -41.86 14.43
N THR A 401 -6.02 -43.07 14.46
CA THR A 401 -6.67 -43.58 15.63
C THR A 401 -5.56 -43.90 16.62
N TYR A 402 -5.33 -43.01 17.57
CA TYR A 402 -4.43 -43.27 18.67
C TYR A 402 -5.15 -44.04 19.77
N VAL A 403 -4.40 -44.82 20.53
CA VAL A 403 -4.88 -45.41 21.77
C VAL A 403 -4.56 -44.40 22.87
N ALA A 404 -5.57 -43.85 23.53
CA ALA A 404 -5.34 -42.96 24.66
C ALA A 404 -4.51 -43.70 25.73
N GLY A 405 -3.39 -43.09 26.13
CA GLY A 405 -2.43 -43.69 27.07
C GLY A 405 -1.31 -44.52 26.46
N ASP A 406 -1.31 -44.73 25.14
CA ASP A 406 -0.22 -45.38 24.38
C ASP A 406 0.77 -44.31 23.91
N ALA A 407 1.53 -43.78 24.87
CA ALA A 407 2.44 -42.66 24.68
C ALA A 407 3.66 -43.04 23.83
N ASP A 408 4.07 -44.31 23.83
CA ASP A 408 5.20 -44.79 23.02
C ASP A 408 4.79 -45.30 21.63
N GLY A 409 3.48 -45.39 21.36
CA GLY A 409 2.89 -45.72 20.06
C GLY A 409 3.00 -47.20 19.69
N ASN A 410 3.21 -48.10 20.66
CA ASN A 410 3.41 -49.53 20.41
C ASN A 410 2.09 -50.32 20.25
N GLY A 411 0.95 -49.69 20.51
CA GLY A 411 -0.39 -50.28 20.42
C GLY A 411 -0.92 -50.86 21.74
N ALA A 412 -0.20 -50.74 22.85
CA ALA A 412 -0.57 -51.26 24.15
C ALA A 412 -0.30 -50.24 25.27
N VAL A 413 -1.31 -49.99 26.11
CA VAL A 413 -1.18 -49.11 27.28
C VAL A 413 -0.56 -49.88 28.45
N ASP A 414 0.73 -49.67 28.71
CA ASP A 414 1.47 -50.30 29.79
C ASP A 414 2.50 -49.37 30.48
N ILE A 415 3.45 -49.96 31.21
CA ILE A 415 4.41 -49.20 32.01
C ILE A 415 5.44 -48.47 31.13
N ASP A 416 5.68 -48.94 29.92
CA ASP A 416 6.64 -48.33 29.01
C ASP A 416 6.13 -46.96 28.52
N ASP A 417 4.81 -46.77 28.42
CA ASP A 417 4.17 -45.46 28.17
C ASP A 417 4.42 -44.45 29.30
N VAL A 418 4.31 -44.90 30.55
CA VAL A 418 4.60 -44.06 31.73
C VAL A 418 6.06 -43.62 31.72
N VAL A 419 6.96 -44.54 31.37
CA VAL A 419 8.39 -44.25 31.25
C VAL A 419 8.66 -43.29 30.09
N PHE A 420 7.95 -43.44 28.97
CA PHE A 420 8.03 -42.55 27.82
C PHE A 420 7.59 -41.12 28.17
N LEU A 421 6.43 -40.96 28.83
CA LEU A 421 5.94 -39.65 29.29
C LEU A 421 6.91 -38.98 30.26
N ILE A 422 7.44 -39.71 31.25
CA ILE A 422 8.43 -39.15 32.19
C ILE A 422 9.70 -38.67 31.45
N GLN A 423 10.14 -39.40 30.42
CA GLN A 423 11.28 -38.99 29.60
C GLN A 423 10.97 -37.73 28.77
N TYR A 424 9.80 -37.67 28.15
CA TYR A 424 9.34 -36.49 27.43
C TYR A 424 9.27 -35.26 28.36
N ILE A 425 8.59 -35.37 29.50
CA ILE A 425 8.32 -34.27 30.44
C ILE A 425 9.59 -33.77 31.13
N PHE A 426 10.46 -34.68 31.60
CA PHE A 426 11.57 -34.31 32.50
C PHE A 426 12.97 -34.50 31.91
N ALA A 427 13.11 -35.21 30.78
CA ALA A 427 14.41 -35.59 30.23
C ALA A 427 14.60 -35.22 28.75
N SER A 428 13.75 -34.37 28.19
CA SER A 428 13.79 -33.95 26.78
C SER A 428 13.75 -35.13 25.81
N GLY A 429 12.98 -36.17 26.16
CA GLY A 429 12.66 -37.29 25.29
C GLY A 429 11.78 -36.86 24.09
N PRO A 430 11.58 -37.76 23.11
CA PRO A 430 10.64 -37.51 22.01
C PRO A 430 9.22 -37.30 22.53
N ALA A 431 8.44 -36.45 21.85
CA ALA A 431 7.02 -36.26 22.16
C ALA A 431 6.20 -37.47 21.69
N PRO A 432 5.08 -37.78 22.38
CA PRO A 432 4.08 -38.71 21.86
C PRO A 432 3.57 -38.24 20.48
N ASP A 433 3.27 -39.18 19.60
CA ASP A 433 2.79 -38.92 18.23
C ASP A 433 1.60 -39.84 17.91
N PRO A 434 0.37 -39.32 17.83
CA PRO A 434 -0.01 -37.92 18.07
C PRO A 434 0.13 -37.53 19.56
N LEU A 435 0.26 -36.23 19.86
CA LEU A 435 0.41 -35.73 21.24
C LEU A 435 -0.71 -36.23 22.17
N GLU A 436 -1.92 -36.33 21.62
CA GLU A 436 -3.11 -36.80 22.32
C GLU A 436 -3.00 -38.26 22.81
N SER A 437 -2.06 -39.06 22.30
CA SER A 437 -1.79 -40.40 22.85
C SER A 437 -1.14 -40.36 24.24
N GLY A 438 -0.45 -39.26 24.55
CA GLY A 438 0.17 -39.01 25.85
C GLY A 438 -0.69 -38.26 26.87
N ASP A 439 -1.80 -37.67 26.45
CA ASP A 439 -2.80 -37.03 27.31
C ASP A 439 -3.80 -38.10 27.80
N ALA A 440 -3.40 -38.84 28.84
CA ALA A 440 -4.11 -40.00 29.33
C ALA A 440 -5.39 -39.62 30.10
N ASP A 441 -5.42 -38.43 30.69
CA ASP A 441 -6.57 -37.92 31.43
C ASP A 441 -7.49 -37.01 30.61
N CYS A 442 -7.15 -36.74 29.34
CA CYS A 442 -7.88 -35.91 28.40
C CYS A 442 -8.06 -34.45 28.89
N SER A 443 -7.07 -33.93 29.62
CA SER A 443 -7.08 -32.55 30.15
C SER A 443 -6.70 -31.51 29.10
N GLY A 444 -6.13 -31.92 27.96
CA GLY A 444 -5.60 -31.05 26.90
C GLY A 444 -4.15 -30.63 27.12
N ALA A 445 -3.46 -31.20 28.11
CA ALA A 445 -2.04 -30.97 28.37
C ALA A 445 -1.36 -32.31 28.67
N ILE A 446 -0.09 -32.47 28.27
CA ILE A 446 0.72 -33.63 28.64
C ILE A 446 1.62 -33.25 29.81
N ASP A 447 1.32 -33.75 31.00
CA ASP A 447 2.09 -33.50 32.21
C ASP A 447 2.18 -34.72 33.14
N ILE A 448 2.61 -34.49 34.38
CA ILE A 448 2.85 -35.57 35.34
C ILE A 448 1.55 -36.26 35.78
N ASP A 449 0.41 -35.57 35.67
CA ASP A 449 -0.89 -36.12 36.04
C ASP A 449 -1.30 -37.24 35.06
N ASP A 450 -0.91 -37.17 33.78
CA ASP A 450 -1.08 -38.27 32.81
C ASP A 450 -0.32 -39.53 33.21
N ALA A 451 0.95 -39.39 33.61
CA ALA A 451 1.75 -40.51 34.07
C ALA A 451 1.18 -41.13 35.36
N VAL A 452 0.64 -40.29 36.27
CA VAL A 452 -0.05 -40.76 37.47
C VAL A 452 -1.36 -41.48 37.11
N TYR A 453 -2.11 -40.97 36.13
CA TYR A 453 -3.35 -41.56 35.63
C TYR A 453 -3.08 -42.95 35.06
N LEU A 454 -2.06 -43.10 34.21
CA LEU A 454 -1.66 -44.40 33.65
C LEU A 454 -1.24 -45.39 34.73
N ILE A 455 -0.46 -44.98 35.73
CA ILE A 455 -0.10 -45.85 36.86
C ILE A 455 -1.36 -46.33 37.60
N ALA A 456 -2.34 -45.45 37.82
CA ALA A 456 -3.59 -45.80 38.48
C ALA A 456 -4.43 -46.78 37.64
N TYR A 457 -4.53 -46.55 36.33
CA TYR A 457 -5.17 -47.45 35.38
C TYR A 457 -4.52 -48.85 35.38
N ILE A 458 -3.20 -48.91 35.18
CA ILE A 458 -2.44 -50.15 35.01
C ILE A 458 -2.42 -50.99 36.29
N PHE A 459 -2.17 -50.37 37.46
CA PHE A 459 -1.91 -51.11 38.70
C PHE A 459 -3.03 -51.06 39.74
N SER A 460 -3.94 -50.08 39.65
CA SER A 460 -4.92 -49.81 40.71
C SER A 460 -6.37 -49.97 40.26
N SER A 461 -6.61 -50.56 39.08
CA SER A 461 -7.96 -50.65 38.48
C SER A 461 -8.63 -49.27 38.34
N GLY A 462 -7.84 -48.25 38.05
CA GLY A 462 -8.33 -46.91 37.73
C GLY A 462 -9.16 -46.89 36.44
N PRO A 463 -9.76 -45.75 36.10
CA PRO A 463 -10.50 -45.59 34.86
C PRO A 463 -9.62 -45.86 33.64
N THR A 464 -10.22 -46.29 32.53
CA THR A 464 -9.50 -46.39 31.25
C THR A 464 -9.09 -44.98 30.79
N PRO A 465 -7.95 -44.81 30.09
CA PRO A 465 -7.54 -43.50 29.59
C PRO A 465 -8.66 -42.81 28.80
N CYS A 466 -8.85 -41.51 29.05
CA CYS A 466 -9.93 -40.70 28.48
C CYS A 466 -11.37 -41.24 28.72
N ALA A 467 -11.58 -42.10 29.72
CA ALA A 467 -12.92 -42.42 30.20
C ALA A 467 -13.48 -41.26 31.01
N LEU A 468 -14.30 -40.42 30.36
CA LEU A 468 -15.07 -39.36 31.00
C LEU A 468 -15.97 -39.88 32.14
#